data_AF-A0A0V1PS18-F1
#
_entry.id   AF-A0A0V1PS18-F1
#
_cell.length_a   1.000
_cell.length_b   1.000
_cell.length_c   1.000
_cell.angle_alpha   90.00
_cell.angle_beta   90.00
_cell.angle_gamma   90.00
#
_symmetry.space_group_name_H-M   'P 1'
#
loop_
_entity.id
_entity.type
_entity.pdbx_description
1 polymer ?
#
loop_
_entity_poly.entity_id
_entity_poly.type
_entity_poly.pdbx_seq_one_letter_code
_entity_poly.pdbx_strand_id
1 'polypeptide(L)'
;MAKQNFIGLVISQGKMLKTVKVRVQTKAYDTKVHKEVIKRKDYLVHDEGNLCKEGDIVRIQAIPKISARKYFAIADIKINKGQQFALYESLAKEKVAKEETEKIQQFLERRKEYENTITQVEDLKKLDKLSNTFQSDPSADREFLLNEINTIKEKYNIKSWPSTEPVLKLEVNEAAKDLTILQNRVDNIKIILDKLMGEEYSSHRQQILSGLSKTPVEELKPFTQKNILRKFILDPRNECPVTL
;
A
#
# COMPACT_ATOMS: atom_id res chain seq x y z
N MET A 1 -28.00 39.87 -29.68
CA MET A 1 -26.80 39.69 -30.53
C MET A 1 -26.00 38.49 -30.04
N ALA A 2 -25.46 37.70 -30.95
CA ALA A 2 -24.59 36.57 -30.60
C ALA A 2 -23.23 37.09 -30.09
N LYS A 3 -22.74 36.54 -28.97
CA LYS A 3 -21.41 36.88 -28.43
C LYS A 3 -20.35 36.01 -29.10
N GLN A 4 -19.17 36.58 -29.37
CA GLN A 4 -18.02 35.80 -29.82
C GLN A 4 -17.56 34.86 -28.69
N ASN A 5 -17.42 33.57 -28.99
CA ASN A 5 -16.98 32.56 -28.05
C ASN A 5 -15.72 31.86 -28.56
N PHE A 6 -14.83 31.48 -27.64
CA PHE A 6 -13.70 30.63 -27.93
C PHE A 6 -13.58 29.52 -26.89
N ILE A 7 -12.99 28.41 -27.29
CA ILE A 7 -12.54 27.37 -26.36
C ILE A 7 -11.04 27.50 -26.23
N GLY A 8 -10.54 27.49 -25.00
CA GLY A 8 -9.13 27.63 -24.73
C GLY A 8 -8.70 26.91 -23.46
N LEU A 9 -7.39 26.79 -23.30
CA LEU A 9 -6.76 26.17 -22.14
C LEU A 9 -6.20 27.26 -21.23
N VAL A 10 -6.43 27.14 -19.93
CA VAL A 10 -5.90 28.04 -18.91
C VAL A 10 -4.40 27.77 -18.72
N ILE A 11 -3.57 28.74 -19.06
CA ILE A 11 -2.10 28.62 -18.95
C ILE A 11 -1.61 29.04 -17.58
N SER A 12 -2.09 30.19 -17.09
CA SER A 12 -1.61 30.76 -15.84
C SER A 12 -2.74 31.30 -15.01
N GLN A 13 -2.75 30.92 -13.74
CA GLN A 13 -3.71 31.36 -12.73
C GLN A 13 -2.98 31.81 -11.46
N GLY A 14 -3.62 32.64 -10.62
CA GLY A 14 -3.04 33.10 -9.35
C GLY A 14 -1.98 34.20 -9.46
N LYS A 15 -1.44 34.47 -10.66
CA LYS A 15 -0.50 35.57 -10.89
C LYS A 15 -1.16 36.96 -10.92
N MET A 16 -2.45 37.03 -11.23
CA MET A 16 -3.24 38.27 -11.30
C MET A 16 -4.58 38.07 -10.59
N LEU A 17 -5.08 39.10 -9.92
CA LEU A 17 -6.37 39.04 -9.23
C LEU A 17 -7.53 38.98 -10.24
N LYS A 18 -8.47 38.06 -10.01
CA LYS A 18 -9.71 37.89 -10.80
C LYS A 18 -9.48 37.79 -12.32
N THR A 19 -8.31 37.31 -12.72
CA THR A 19 -7.84 37.33 -14.11
C THR A 19 -7.01 36.10 -14.40
N VAL A 20 -7.35 35.45 -15.51
CA VAL A 20 -6.70 34.21 -15.94
C VAL A 20 -6.16 34.40 -17.37
N LYS A 21 -5.00 33.82 -17.67
CA LYS A 21 -4.46 33.80 -19.04
C LYS A 21 -4.92 32.52 -19.73
N VAL A 22 -5.69 32.67 -20.81
CA VAL A 22 -6.25 31.56 -21.58
C VAL A 22 -5.64 31.53 -22.97
N ARG A 23 -5.08 30.39 -23.38
CA ARG A 23 -4.60 30.13 -24.73
C ARG A 23 -5.76 29.63 -25.59
N VAL A 24 -6.09 30.38 -26.61
CA VAL A 24 -7.01 29.96 -27.66
C VAL A 24 -6.19 29.50 -28.86
N GLN A 25 -6.62 28.40 -29.46
CA GLN A 25 -6.08 27.90 -30.72
C GLN A 25 -7.14 28.03 -31.80
N THR A 26 -6.79 28.67 -32.91
CA THR A 26 -7.64 28.78 -34.09
C THR A 26 -6.92 28.20 -35.28
N LYS A 27 -7.66 27.52 -36.15
CA LYS A 27 -7.11 27.08 -37.42
C LYS A 27 -7.12 28.24 -38.41
N ALA A 28 -6.02 28.41 -39.14
CA ALA A 28 -5.89 29.40 -40.19
C ALA A 28 -5.11 28.79 -41.35
N TYR A 29 -5.57 29.02 -42.58
CA TYR A 29 -4.85 28.60 -43.76
C TYR A 29 -3.64 29.51 -43.99
N ASP A 30 -2.44 28.93 -44.10
CA ASP A 30 -1.23 29.65 -44.51
C ASP A 30 -1.08 29.54 -46.02
N THR A 31 -1.21 30.67 -46.72
CA THR A 31 -1.10 30.74 -48.19
C THR A 31 0.30 30.48 -48.70
N LYS A 32 1.35 30.68 -47.89
CA LYS A 32 2.73 30.40 -48.32
C LYS A 32 3.00 28.90 -48.32
N VAL A 33 2.55 28.21 -47.27
CA VAL A 33 2.79 26.77 -47.06
C VAL A 33 1.68 25.91 -47.68
N HIS A 34 0.56 26.52 -48.09
CA HIS A 34 -0.63 25.84 -48.60
C HIS A 34 -1.14 24.74 -47.65
N LYS A 35 -1.13 25.03 -46.34
CA LYS A 35 -1.56 24.11 -45.29
C LYS A 35 -2.36 24.84 -44.22
N GLU A 36 -3.36 24.17 -43.66
CA GLU A 36 -4.06 24.64 -42.47
C GLU A 36 -3.14 24.51 -41.23
N VAL A 37 -2.81 25.65 -40.61
CA VAL A 37 -1.93 25.72 -39.44
C VAL A 37 -2.72 26.20 -38.22
N ILE A 38 -2.30 25.75 -37.04
CA ILE A 38 -2.91 26.17 -35.77
C ILE A 38 -2.20 27.44 -35.30
N LYS A 39 -2.92 28.56 -35.31
CA LYS A 39 -2.47 29.82 -34.71
C LYS A 39 -2.93 29.88 -33.26
N ARG A 40 -2.02 30.22 -32.35
CA ARG A 40 -2.33 30.40 -30.93
C ARG A 40 -2.35 31.88 -30.55
N LYS A 41 -3.28 32.26 -29.68
CA LYS A 41 -3.33 33.59 -29.08
C LYS A 41 -3.72 33.49 -27.62
N ASP A 42 -2.99 34.20 -26.77
CA ASP A 42 -3.21 34.22 -25.33
C ASP A 42 -4.04 35.45 -24.97
N TYR A 43 -5.15 35.24 -24.27
CA TYR A 43 -6.08 36.29 -23.85
C TYR A 43 -6.05 36.46 -22.33
N LEU A 44 -6.22 37.70 -21.87
CA LEU A 44 -6.51 37.99 -20.47
C LEU A 44 -8.01 37.96 -20.26
N VAL A 45 -8.47 37.01 -19.44
CA VAL A 45 -9.88 36.67 -19.29
C VAL A 45 -10.32 36.98 -17.86
N HIS A 46 -11.54 37.51 -17.72
CA HIS A 46 -12.17 37.74 -16.44
C HIS A 46 -12.64 36.43 -15.81
N ASP A 47 -12.19 36.19 -14.58
CA ASP A 47 -12.67 35.12 -13.71
C ASP A 47 -12.99 35.75 -12.35
N GLU A 48 -14.27 36.00 -12.08
CA GLU A 48 -14.68 36.69 -10.86
C GLU A 48 -14.47 35.83 -9.61
N GLY A 49 -14.78 34.54 -9.72
CA GLY A 49 -14.71 33.57 -8.64
C GLY A 49 -13.34 32.92 -8.45
N ASN A 50 -12.35 33.24 -9.31
CA ASN A 50 -11.05 32.55 -9.35
C ASN A 50 -11.20 31.02 -9.39
N LEU A 51 -12.25 30.53 -10.06
CA LEU A 51 -12.62 29.12 -10.07
C LEU A 51 -11.65 28.28 -10.90
N CYS A 52 -11.09 28.86 -11.95
CA CYS A 52 -10.25 28.11 -12.87
C CYS A 52 -8.86 27.88 -12.28
N LYS A 53 -8.23 26.78 -12.67
CA LYS A 53 -6.84 26.44 -12.37
C LYS A 53 -6.06 26.21 -13.65
N GLU A 54 -4.73 26.17 -13.53
CA GLU A 54 -3.84 25.89 -14.65
C GLU A 54 -4.12 24.49 -15.21
N GLY A 55 -4.35 24.40 -16.53
CA GLY A 55 -4.70 23.15 -17.20
C GLY A 55 -6.19 22.92 -17.46
N ASP A 56 -7.08 23.77 -16.93
CA ASP A 56 -8.51 23.69 -17.25
C ASP A 56 -8.81 24.10 -18.69
N ILE A 57 -9.82 23.46 -19.29
CA ILE A 57 -10.33 23.83 -20.61
C ILE A 57 -11.63 24.59 -20.40
N VAL A 58 -11.66 25.83 -20.89
CA VAL A 58 -12.71 26.79 -20.63
C VAL A 58 -13.29 27.33 -21.92
N ARG A 59 -14.59 27.63 -21.91
CA ARG A 59 -15.26 28.44 -22.92
C ARG A 59 -15.25 29.89 -22.44
N ILE A 60 -14.67 30.77 -23.24
CA ILE A 60 -14.62 32.21 -22.97
C ILE A 60 -15.59 32.93 -23.90
N GLN A 61 -16.24 33.98 -23.39
CA GLN A 61 -17.18 34.79 -24.15
C GLN A 61 -16.76 36.26 -24.15
N ALA A 62 -17.01 36.96 -25.25
CA ALA A 62 -16.77 38.39 -25.35
C ALA A 62 -17.68 39.18 -24.40
N ILE A 63 -17.09 40.20 -23.76
CA ILE A 63 -17.75 41.12 -22.84
C ILE A 63 -17.32 42.56 -23.15
N PRO A 64 -18.02 43.58 -22.63
CA PRO A 64 -17.49 44.93 -22.63
C PRO A 64 -16.10 44.97 -22.02
N LYS A 65 -15.27 45.88 -22.54
CA LYS A 65 -13.87 46.02 -22.10
C LYS A 65 -13.83 46.43 -20.62
N ILE A 66 -13.39 45.53 -19.75
CA ILE A 66 -13.22 45.79 -18.30
C ILE A 66 -11.88 46.49 -18.06
N SER A 67 -10.86 46.18 -18.86
CA SER A 67 -9.51 46.76 -18.74
C SER A 67 -8.84 46.86 -20.11
N ALA A 68 -7.69 47.52 -20.20
CA ALA A 68 -6.95 47.79 -21.44
C ALA A 68 -6.83 46.59 -22.39
N ARG A 69 -6.65 45.37 -21.86
CA ARG A 69 -6.49 44.12 -22.62
C ARG A 69 -7.52 43.03 -22.27
N LYS A 70 -8.50 43.33 -21.42
CA LYS A 70 -9.45 42.35 -20.83
C LYS A 70 -10.86 42.60 -21.37
N TYR A 71 -11.24 41.78 -22.35
CA TYR A 71 -12.51 41.88 -23.08
C TYR A 71 -13.20 40.51 -23.27
N PHE A 72 -12.72 39.49 -22.55
CA PHE A 72 -13.34 38.18 -22.45
C PHE A 72 -13.59 37.83 -20.99
N ALA A 73 -14.65 37.06 -20.74
CA ALA A 73 -14.94 36.43 -19.45
C ALA A 73 -15.09 34.92 -19.63
N ILE A 74 -14.83 34.17 -18.56
CA ILE A 74 -15.10 32.74 -18.52
C ILE A 74 -16.61 32.54 -18.49
N ALA A 75 -17.12 31.74 -19.40
CA ALA A 75 -18.55 31.44 -19.52
C ALA A 75 -18.89 30.05 -18.99
N ASP A 76 -17.98 29.08 -19.17
CA ASP A 76 -18.18 27.69 -18.79
C ASP A 76 -16.83 26.95 -18.68
N ILE A 77 -16.70 26.05 -17.73
CA ILE A 77 -15.53 25.17 -17.58
C ILE A 77 -15.90 23.83 -18.22
N LYS A 78 -15.31 23.52 -19.38
CA LYS A 78 -15.62 22.30 -20.13
C LYS A 78 -14.97 21.07 -19.54
N ILE A 79 -13.70 21.19 -19.14
CA ILE A 79 -12.93 20.09 -18.57
C ILE A 79 -12.11 20.64 -17.41
N ASN A 80 -12.32 20.06 -16.24
CA ASN A 80 -11.68 20.43 -14.99
C ASN A 80 -10.51 19.48 -14.70
N LYS A 81 -9.31 19.83 -15.14
CA LYS A 81 -8.07 19.05 -14.92
C LYS A 81 -7.16 19.71 -13.90
N GLY A 82 -7.08 21.04 -13.93
CA GLY A 82 -6.22 21.81 -13.05
C GLY A 82 -6.63 21.71 -11.58
N GLN A 83 -7.93 21.71 -11.28
CA GLN A 83 -8.37 21.57 -9.88
C GLN A 83 -8.08 20.16 -9.34
N GLN A 84 -8.18 19.13 -10.19
CA GLN A 84 -7.84 17.76 -9.80
C GLN A 84 -6.35 17.65 -9.42
N PHE A 85 -5.46 18.29 -10.17
CA PHE A 85 -4.03 18.27 -9.86
C PHE A 85 -3.72 18.90 -8.49
N ALA A 86 -4.35 20.03 -8.17
CA ALA A 86 -4.19 20.66 -6.85
C ALA A 86 -4.67 19.76 -5.71
N LEU A 87 -5.80 19.08 -5.88
CA LEU A 87 -6.32 18.11 -4.90
C LEU A 87 -5.38 16.91 -4.74
N TYR A 88 -4.85 16.37 -5.83
CA TYR A 88 -3.94 15.23 -5.77
C TYR A 88 -2.62 15.58 -5.11
N GLU A 89 -2.09 16.80 -5.30
CA GLU A 89 -0.87 17.23 -4.62
C GLU A 89 -1.04 17.24 -3.09
N SER A 90 -2.17 17.77 -2.59
CA SER A 90 -2.43 17.77 -1.14
C SER A 90 -2.59 16.36 -0.57
N LEU A 91 -3.36 15.51 -1.25
CA LEU A 91 -3.59 14.13 -0.83
C LEU A 91 -2.30 13.30 -0.87
N ALA A 92 -1.45 13.52 -1.87
CA ALA A 92 -0.17 12.85 -1.98
C ALA A 92 0.76 13.22 -0.82
N LYS A 93 0.87 14.50 -0.46
CA LYS A 93 1.68 14.96 0.68
C LYS A 93 1.21 14.32 1.99
N GLU A 94 -0.10 14.29 2.24
CA GLU A 94 -0.66 13.67 3.44
C GLU A 94 -0.36 12.15 3.48
N LYS A 95 -0.55 11.46 2.35
CA LYS A 95 -0.29 10.02 2.27
C LYS A 95 1.18 9.68 2.49
N VAL A 96 2.09 10.42 1.85
CA VAL A 96 3.54 10.23 2.00
C VAL A 96 3.96 10.44 3.45
N ALA A 97 3.47 11.50 4.10
CA ALA A 97 3.78 11.76 5.50
C ALA A 97 3.35 10.60 6.42
N LYS A 98 2.15 10.05 6.21
CA LYS A 98 1.67 8.87 6.97
C LYS A 98 2.57 7.65 6.73
N GLU A 99 2.88 7.36 5.47
CA GLU A 99 3.75 6.25 5.10
C GLU A 99 5.17 6.39 5.69
N GLU A 100 5.72 7.61 5.72
CA GLU A 100 7.01 7.90 6.35
C GLU A 100 6.97 7.60 7.86
N THR A 101 5.91 8.02 8.56
CA THR A 101 5.77 7.74 10.00
C THR A 101 5.67 6.24 10.30
N GLU A 102 4.90 5.50 9.51
CA GLU A 102 4.77 4.04 9.64
C GLU A 102 6.10 3.34 9.40
N LYS A 103 6.83 3.73 8.35
CA LYS A 103 8.16 3.16 8.03
C LYS A 103 9.19 3.47 9.11
N ILE A 104 9.16 4.67 9.68
CA ILE A 104 10.04 5.04 10.80
C ILE A 104 9.73 4.17 12.02
N GLN A 105 8.45 3.96 12.34
CA GLN A 105 8.05 3.10 13.45
C GLN A 105 8.51 1.65 13.23
N GLN A 106 8.24 1.08 12.05
CA GLN A 106 8.69 -0.27 11.69
C GLN A 106 10.22 -0.39 11.76
N PHE A 107 10.95 0.63 11.34
CA PHE A 107 12.42 0.66 11.44
C PHE A 107 12.88 0.63 12.90
N LEU A 108 12.25 1.41 13.78
CA LEU A 108 12.57 1.41 15.21
C LEU A 108 12.24 0.07 15.88
N GLU A 109 11.11 -0.54 15.52
CA GLU A 109 10.70 -1.88 16.01
C GLU A 109 11.71 -2.94 15.55
N ARG A 110 12.03 -2.99 14.25
CA ARG A 110 13.03 -3.90 13.70
C ARG A 110 14.41 -3.71 14.33
N ARG A 111 14.80 -2.46 14.63
CA ARG A 111 16.05 -2.17 15.32
C ARG A 111 16.07 -2.74 16.74
N LYS A 112 14.97 -2.63 17.50
CA LYS A 112 14.83 -3.22 18.84
C LYS A 112 14.86 -4.75 18.78
N GLU A 113 14.16 -5.34 17.82
CA GLU A 113 14.20 -6.79 17.59
C GLU A 113 15.62 -7.26 17.31
N TYR A 114 16.34 -6.54 16.45
CA TYR A 114 17.73 -6.86 16.13
C TYR A 114 18.65 -6.75 17.36
N GLU A 115 18.49 -5.71 18.18
CA GLU A 115 19.21 -5.58 19.45
C GLU A 115 18.91 -6.76 20.40
N ASN A 116 17.65 -7.15 20.52
CA ASN A 116 17.25 -8.33 21.31
C ASN A 116 17.91 -9.61 20.77
N THR A 117 17.95 -9.80 19.45
CA THR A 117 18.63 -10.98 18.86
C THR A 117 20.13 -10.98 19.12
N ILE A 118 20.80 -9.82 19.08
CA ILE A 118 22.21 -9.70 19.41
C ILE A 118 22.44 -10.13 20.87
N THR A 119 21.67 -9.58 21.81
CA THR A 119 21.80 -9.95 23.23
C THR A 119 21.54 -11.44 23.46
N GLN A 120 20.58 -12.03 22.76
CA GLN A 120 20.32 -13.47 22.80
C GLN A 120 21.51 -14.29 22.30
N VAL A 121 22.11 -13.92 21.17
CA VAL A 121 23.29 -14.62 20.62
C VAL A 121 24.49 -14.50 21.57
N GLU A 122 24.69 -13.34 22.17
CA GLU A 122 25.75 -13.13 23.16
C GLU A 122 25.55 -14.01 24.41
N ASP A 123 24.32 -14.08 24.93
CA ASP A 123 23.99 -14.91 26.09
C ASP A 123 24.12 -16.41 25.78
N LEU A 124 23.73 -16.87 24.59
CA LEU A 124 23.96 -18.25 24.15
C LEU A 124 25.45 -18.58 24.04
N LYS A 125 26.27 -17.63 23.53
CA LYS A 125 27.73 -17.78 23.48
C LYS A 125 28.34 -17.84 24.89
N LYS A 126 27.81 -17.09 25.85
CA LYS A 126 28.22 -17.19 27.26
C LYS A 126 27.84 -18.54 27.86
N LEU A 127 26.60 -18.98 27.65
CA LEU A 127 26.11 -20.27 28.13
C LEU A 127 26.98 -21.43 27.61
N ASP A 128 27.37 -21.39 26.34
CA ASP A 128 28.27 -22.39 25.76
C ASP A 128 29.65 -22.41 26.45
N LYS A 129 30.25 -21.23 26.69
CA LYS A 129 31.50 -21.12 27.45
C LYS A 129 31.35 -21.65 28.88
N LEU A 130 30.30 -21.25 29.59
CA LEU A 130 30.03 -21.67 30.97
C LEU A 130 29.81 -23.18 31.07
N SER A 131 29.09 -23.75 30.11
CA SER A 131 28.89 -25.20 30.00
C SER A 131 30.22 -25.93 29.79
N ASN A 132 31.09 -25.41 28.91
CA ASN A 132 32.40 -26.00 28.66
C ASN A 132 33.31 -25.90 29.89
N THR A 133 33.37 -24.74 30.56
CA THR A 133 34.17 -24.56 31.79
C THR A 133 33.68 -25.44 32.94
N PHE A 134 32.36 -25.60 33.08
CA PHE A 134 31.77 -26.48 34.09
C PHE A 134 32.18 -27.95 33.88
N GLN A 135 32.38 -28.36 32.63
CA GLN A 135 32.85 -29.71 32.30
C GLN A 135 34.37 -29.88 32.45
N SER A 136 35.17 -28.85 32.12
CA SER A 136 36.63 -28.97 32.06
C SER A 136 37.36 -28.75 33.39
N ASP A 137 36.91 -27.83 34.24
CA ASP A 137 37.66 -27.39 35.43
C ASP A 137 36.97 -27.80 36.75
N PRO A 138 37.53 -28.77 37.51
CA PRO A 138 36.97 -29.18 38.80
C PRO A 138 37.14 -28.18 39.96
N SER A 139 37.99 -27.16 39.79
CA SER A 139 38.37 -26.19 40.84
C SER A 139 37.57 -24.87 40.79
N ALA A 140 36.73 -24.67 39.79
CA ALA A 140 35.91 -23.46 39.66
C ALA A 140 34.66 -23.51 40.57
N ASP A 141 34.13 -22.34 40.93
CA ASP A 141 32.92 -22.20 41.76
C ASP A 141 31.68 -22.71 41.04
N ARG A 142 31.41 -24.01 41.19
CA ARG A 142 30.32 -24.72 40.49
C ARG A 142 28.93 -24.13 40.75
N GLU A 143 28.69 -23.64 41.96
CA GLU A 143 27.41 -23.06 42.35
C GLU A 143 27.10 -21.77 41.58
N PHE A 144 28.12 -20.92 41.39
CA PHE A 144 27.99 -19.69 40.62
C PHE A 144 27.70 -19.98 39.14
N LEU A 145 28.45 -20.92 38.55
CA LEU A 145 28.24 -21.36 37.16
C LEU A 145 26.85 -21.95 36.95
N LEU A 146 26.37 -22.79 37.87
CA LEU A 146 25.03 -23.38 37.82
C LEU A 146 23.93 -22.32 37.85
N ASN A 147 24.07 -21.31 38.72
CA ASN A 147 23.10 -20.22 38.81
C ASN A 147 23.07 -19.39 37.53
N GLU A 148 24.22 -19.04 36.96
CA GLU A 148 24.29 -18.26 35.71
C GLU A 148 23.76 -19.05 34.50
N ILE A 149 24.03 -20.36 34.44
CA ILE A 149 23.45 -21.24 33.42
C ILE A 149 21.92 -21.31 33.55
N ASN A 150 21.40 -21.44 34.78
CA ASN A 150 19.96 -21.53 35.02
C ASN A 150 19.25 -20.21 34.69
N THR A 151 19.83 -19.05 35.01
CA THR A 151 19.22 -17.75 34.67
C THR A 151 19.11 -17.55 33.15
N ILE A 152 20.14 -17.93 32.38
CA ILE A 152 20.09 -17.85 30.91
C ILE A 152 19.06 -18.86 30.35
N LYS A 153 19.01 -20.08 30.89
CA LYS A 153 18.02 -21.09 30.49
C LYS A 153 16.59 -20.65 30.77
N GLU A 154 16.33 -20.05 31.93
CA GLU A 154 15.02 -19.52 32.31
C GLU A 154 14.61 -18.35 31.41
N LYS A 155 15.53 -17.41 31.14
CA LYS A 155 15.29 -16.23 30.29
C LYS A 155 14.81 -16.61 28.88
N TYR A 156 15.35 -17.69 28.31
CA TYR A 156 15.03 -18.16 26.96
C TYR A 156 14.22 -19.47 26.94
N ASN A 157 13.76 -19.95 28.09
CA ASN A 157 13.02 -21.21 28.28
C ASN A 157 13.68 -22.44 27.61
N ILE A 158 14.99 -22.61 27.80
CA ILE A 158 15.79 -23.69 27.21
C ILE A 158 15.82 -24.89 28.16
N LYS A 159 15.33 -26.07 27.72
CA LYS A 159 15.30 -27.30 28.53
C LYS A 159 16.67 -27.96 28.70
N SER A 160 17.48 -28.02 27.63
CA SER A 160 18.79 -28.67 27.62
C SER A 160 19.79 -27.93 26.73
N TRP A 161 21.09 -28.04 27.06
CA TRP A 161 22.18 -27.54 26.23
C TRP A 161 23.17 -28.67 25.92
N PRO A 162 23.53 -28.92 24.64
CA PRO A 162 23.03 -28.28 23.42
C PRO A 162 21.53 -28.49 23.19
N SER A 163 20.82 -27.49 22.65
CA SER A 163 19.39 -27.60 22.37
C SER A 163 19.13 -28.34 21.06
N THR A 164 18.18 -29.27 21.06
CA THR A 164 17.66 -29.91 19.83
C THR A 164 16.63 -29.03 19.13
N GLU A 165 15.89 -28.21 19.89
CA GLU A 165 14.91 -27.26 19.35
C GLU A 165 15.60 -25.95 18.95
N PRO A 166 15.17 -25.28 17.86
CA PRO A 166 15.75 -24.02 17.43
C PRO A 166 15.43 -22.92 18.44
N VAL A 167 16.48 -22.42 19.11
CA VAL A 167 16.36 -21.33 20.10
C VAL A 167 16.21 -19.96 19.42
N LEU A 168 16.66 -19.84 18.17
CA LEU A 168 16.56 -18.64 17.34
C LEU A 168 15.52 -18.85 16.23
N LYS A 169 14.71 -17.82 15.99
CA LYS A 169 13.74 -17.80 14.89
C LYS A 169 14.49 -17.52 13.58
N LEU A 170 14.67 -18.56 12.75
CA LEU A 170 15.33 -18.44 11.45
C LEU A 170 14.27 -18.33 10.34
N GLU A 171 14.24 -17.19 9.64
CA GLU A 171 13.26 -16.91 8.56
C GLU A 171 13.28 -17.99 7.45
N VAL A 172 14.45 -18.54 7.14
CA VAL A 172 14.63 -19.60 6.13
C VAL A 172 13.82 -20.86 6.48
N ASN A 173 13.76 -21.21 7.77
CA ASN A 173 13.02 -22.39 8.23
C ASN A 173 11.51 -22.16 8.16
N GLU A 174 11.04 -20.93 8.35
CA GLU A 174 9.62 -20.58 8.23
C GLU A 174 9.17 -20.54 6.78
N ALA A 175 9.93 -19.89 5.90
CA ALA A 175 9.65 -19.87 4.47
C ALA A 175 9.62 -21.29 3.86
N ALA A 176 10.55 -22.16 4.28
CA ALA A 176 10.57 -23.57 3.85
C ALA A 176 9.32 -24.34 4.35
N LYS A 177 8.87 -24.09 5.58
CA LYS A 177 7.62 -24.67 6.11
C LYS A 177 6.41 -24.18 5.32
N ASP A 178 6.32 -22.88 5.05
CA ASP A 178 5.22 -22.28 4.28
C ASP A 178 5.16 -22.86 2.86
N LEU A 179 6.30 -23.00 2.18
CA LEU A 179 6.38 -23.63 0.86
C LEU A 179 5.94 -25.09 0.89
N THR A 180 6.36 -25.83 1.92
CA THR A 180 5.96 -27.24 2.10
C THR A 180 4.45 -27.36 2.34
N ILE A 181 3.88 -26.50 3.18
CA ILE A 181 2.44 -26.43 3.44
C ILE A 181 1.67 -26.07 2.16
N LEU A 182 2.14 -25.07 1.43
CA LEU A 182 1.50 -24.62 0.20
C LEU A 182 1.52 -25.74 -0.85
N GLN A 183 2.65 -26.41 -1.04
CA GLN A 183 2.77 -27.53 -1.97
C GLN A 183 1.81 -28.67 -1.60
N ASN A 184 1.78 -29.07 -0.33
CA ASN A 184 0.84 -30.07 0.17
C ASN A 184 -0.63 -29.67 -0.07
N ARG A 185 -0.97 -28.37 0.08
CA ARG A 185 -2.32 -27.86 -0.15
C ARG A 185 -2.68 -27.78 -1.62
N VAL A 186 -1.74 -27.40 -2.49
CA VAL A 186 -1.95 -27.37 -3.95
C VAL A 186 -2.18 -28.77 -4.48
N ASP A 187 -1.36 -29.73 -4.06
CA ASP A 187 -1.45 -31.12 -4.52
C ASP A 187 -2.78 -31.76 -4.10
N ASN A 188 -3.27 -31.42 -2.89
CA ASN A 188 -4.51 -31.96 -2.34
C ASN A 188 -5.73 -31.04 -2.45
N ILE A 189 -5.65 -29.96 -3.24
CA ILE A 189 -6.66 -28.88 -3.22
C ILE A 189 -8.07 -29.37 -3.56
N LYS A 190 -8.16 -30.34 -4.46
CA LYS A 190 -9.43 -30.91 -4.91
C LYS A 190 -10.10 -31.69 -3.76
N ILE A 191 -9.33 -32.52 -3.07
CA ILE A 191 -9.80 -33.34 -1.95
C ILE A 191 -10.23 -32.43 -0.80
N ILE A 192 -9.42 -31.42 -0.47
CA ILE A 192 -9.73 -30.45 0.60
C ILE A 192 -11.04 -29.70 0.29
N LEU A 193 -11.20 -29.19 -0.93
CA LEU A 193 -12.40 -28.44 -1.34
C LEU A 193 -13.65 -29.31 -1.35
N ASP A 194 -13.54 -30.56 -1.77
CA ASP A 194 -14.68 -31.47 -1.80
C ASP A 194 -15.10 -31.87 -0.36
N LYS A 195 -14.15 -32.11 0.56
CA LYS A 195 -14.44 -32.30 1.99
C LYS A 195 -15.08 -31.05 2.64
N LEU A 196 -14.56 -29.85 2.37
CA LEU A 196 -15.10 -28.58 2.91
C LEU A 196 -16.52 -28.26 2.42
N MET A 197 -16.90 -28.78 1.24
CA MET A 197 -18.24 -28.61 0.71
C MET A 197 -19.22 -29.68 1.20
N GLY A 198 -18.72 -30.73 1.85
CA GLY A 198 -19.53 -31.74 2.52
C GLY A 198 -20.24 -31.22 3.78
N GLU A 199 -21.10 -32.06 4.36
CA GLU A 199 -21.95 -31.68 5.48
C GLU A 199 -21.17 -31.49 6.80
N GLU A 200 -20.07 -32.24 6.97
CA GLU A 200 -19.26 -32.26 8.19
C GLU A 200 -18.64 -30.89 8.53
N TYR A 201 -18.29 -30.09 7.51
CA TYR A 201 -17.57 -28.81 7.68
C TYR A 201 -18.46 -27.58 7.44
N SER A 202 -19.79 -27.73 7.50
CA SER A 202 -20.73 -26.63 7.20
C SER A 202 -20.51 -25.40 8.08
N SER A 203 -20.27 -25.57 9.39
CA SER A 203 -20.04 -24.48 10.34
C SER A 203 -18.77 -23.68 10.01
N HIS A 204 -17.67 -24.39 9.74
CA HIS A 204 -16.39 -23.76 9.39
C HIS A 204 -16.48 -23.03 8.04
N ARG A 205 -17.17 -23.63 7.05
CA ARG A 205 -17.44 -22.98 5.76
C ARG A 205 -18.19 -21.66 5.94
N GLN A 206 -19.24 -21.64 6.76
CA GLN A 206 -20.02 -20.41 7.01
C GLN A 206 -19.17 -19.34 7.70
N GLN A 207 -18.35 -19.72 8.68
CA GLN A 207 -17.43 -18.80 9.37
C GLN A 207 -16.43 -18.19 8.37
N ILE A 208 -15.77 -19.00 7.55
CA ILE A 208 -14.80 -18.53 6.56
C ILE A 208 -15.48 -17.61 5.52
N LEU A 209 -16.65 -18.00 5.00
CA LEU A 209 -17.34 -17.21 4.00
C LEU A 209 -17.80 -15.87 4.57
N SER A 210 -18.37 -15.84 5.79
CA SER A 210 -18.79 -14.59 6.44
C SER A 210 -17.66 -13.59 6.66
N GLY A 211 -16.44 -14.08 6.93
CA GLY A 211 -15.26 -13.23 7.11
C GLY A 211 -14.73 -12.61 5.81
N LEU A 212 -14.91 -13.30 4.67
CA LEU A 212 -14.33 -12.90 3.38
C LEU A 212 -15.34 -12.27 2.41
N SER A 213 -16.64 -12.59 2.51
CA SER A 213 -17.66 -12.10 1.59
C SER A 213 -18.47 -10.93 2.17
N LYS A 214 -18.71 -9.91 1.34
CA LYS A 214 -19.63 -8.81 1.66
C LYS A 214 -21.11 -9.21 1.50
N THR A 215 -21.38 -10.25 0.73
CA THR A 215 -22.72 -10.81 0.52
C THR A 215 -23.02 -11.91 1.54
N PRO A 216 -24.28 -12.06 1.98
CA PRO A 216 -24.71 -13.18 2.82
C PRO A 216 -24.41 -14.54 2.18
N VAL A 217 -24.11 -15.55 3.00
CA VAL A 217 -23.67 -16.88 2.54
C VAL A 217 -24.74 -17.61 1.72
N GLU A 218 -26.00 -17.36 2.01
CA GLU A 218 -27.17 -17.99 1.36
C GLU A 218 -27.35 -17.57 -0.10
N GLU A 219 -26.87 -16.38 -0.48
CA GLU A 219 -26.97 -15.85 -1.84
C GLU A 219 -25.79 -16.27 -2.73
N LEU A 220 -24.75 -16.86 -2.13
CA LEU A 220 -23.55 -17.26 -2.86
C LEU A 220 -23.77 -18.55 -3.64
N LYS A 221 -23.56 -18.48 -4.95
CA LYS A 221 -23.55 -19.67 -5.82
C LYS A 221 -22.44 -20.66 -5.40
N PRO A 222 -22.64 -21.98 -5.54
CA PRO A 222 -21.68 -22.99 -5.07
C PRO A 222 -20.27 -22.86 -5.64
N PHE A 223 -20.13 -22.47 -6.92
CA PHE A 223 -18.81 -22.24 -7.54
C PHE A 223 -18.10 -21.02 -6.97
N THR A 224 -18.85 -19.97 -6.58
CA THR A 224 -18.30 -18.78 -5.93
C THR A 224 -17.80 -19.13 -4.54
N GLN A 225 -18.56 -19.92 -3.78
CA GLN A 225 -18.13 -20.45 -2.48
C GLN A 225 -16.84 -21.29 -2.64
N LYS A 226 -16.80 -22.24 -3.59
CA LYS A 226 -15.59 -23.03 -3.88
C LYS A 226 -14.39 -22.15 -4.25
N ASN A 227 -14.57 -21.07 -5.01
CA ASN A 227 -13.48 -20.16 -5.39
C ASN A 227 -12.97 -19.31 -4.22
N ILE A 228 -13.85 -18.84 -3.34
CA ILE A 228 -13.47 -18.10 -2.13
C ILE A 228 -12.70 -19.03 -1.18
N LEU A 229 -13.22 -20.23 -0.93
CA LEU A 229 -12.55 -21.24 -0.11
C LEU A 229 -11.19 -21.64 -0.72
N ARG A 230 -11.10 -21.77 -2.05
CA ARG A 230 -9.84 -22.06 -2.74
C ARG A 230 -8.78 -21.00 -2.45
N LYS A 231 -9.15 -19.71 -2.53
CA LYS A 231 -8.22 -18.62 -2.20
C LYS A 231 -7.80 -18.69 -0.73
N PHE A 232 -8.75 -18.90 0.17
CA PHE A 232 -8.48 -19.02 1.61
C PHE A 232 -7.51 -20.16 1.95
N ILE A 233 -7.68 -21.34 1.35
CA ILE A 233 -6.82 -22.51 1.59
C ILE A 233 -5.40 -22.30 1.04
N LEU A 234 -5.27 -21.66 -0.12
CA LEU A 234 -3.97 -21.42 -0.77
C LEU A 234 -3.08 -20.45 0.00
N ASP A 235 -3.65 -19.65 0.91
CA ASP A 235 -2.88 -18.80 1.80
C ASP A 235 -2.27 -19.62 2.96
N PRO A 236 -0.93 -19.77 3.06
CA PRO A 236 -0.28 -20.65 4.04
C PRO A 236 -0.50 -20.19 5.49
N ARG A 237 -0.79 -18.90 5.69
CA ARG A 237 -1.08 -18.27 7.00
C ARG A 237 -2.40 -18.73 7.60
N ASN A 238 -3.34 -19.15 6.77
CA ASN A 238 -4.63 -19.64 7.23
C ASN A 238 -4.49 -21.11 7.61
N GLU A 239 -5.11 -21.52 8.72
CA GLU A 239 -5.17 -22.93 9.07
C GLU A 239 -6.16 -23.67 8.16
N CYS A 240 -5.78 -24.84 7.67
CA CYS A 240 -6.67 -25.69 6.90
C CYS A 240 -7.51 -26.53 7.89
N PRO A 241 -8.84 -26.35 7.96
CA PRO A 241 -9.69 -27.06 8.92
C PRO A 241 -9.87 -28.54 8.58
N VAL A 242 -9.49 -28.93 7.37
CA VAL A 242 -9.59 -30.31 6.88
C VAL A 242 -8.29 -31.03 7.12
N THR A 243 -8.38 -32.17 7.82
CA THR A 243 -7.30 -33.14 7.88
C THR A 243 -7.27 -33.94 6.57
N LEU A 244 -6.09 -34.09 5.98
CA LEU A 244 -5.89 -34.85 4.74
C LEU A 244 -6.12 -36.33 4.98
#